data_AF-A0A960JJN6-F1
#
_entry.id   AF-A0A960JJN6-F1
#
_cell.length_a   1.000
_cell.length_b   1.000
_cell.length_c   1.000
_cell.angle_alpha   90.00
_cell.angle_beta   90.00
_cell.angle_gamma   90.00
#
_symmetry.space_group_name_H-M   'P 1'
#
loop_
_entity.id
_entity.type
_entity.pdbx_description
1 polymer ?
#
loop_
_entity_poly.entity_id
_entity_poly.type
_entity_poly.pdbx_seq_one_letter_code
_entity_poly.pdbx_strand_id
1 'polypeptide(L)'
;MKNSRRRSARIRILRRRLHAINIEFLRLFIKVIPSENQRVFGLTIVIGVICGLAAVAFHLAIRFTEQNLIDRAVNSPGYSWIWLTILVPVAGGLICGWLLTNIVPDARGSGIPEVKVAYAIKGGKMPLRTAIGKFFISAL
;
A
#
# COMPACT_ATOMS: atom_id res chain seq x y z
N MET A 1 -25.81 59.37 -34.89
CA MET A 1 -24.49 59.12 -34.23
C MET A 1 -24.48 59.08 -32.69
N LYS A 2 -25.55 59.42 -31.95
CA LYS A 2 -25.52 59.54 -30.47
C LYS A 2 -25.67 58.21 -29.69
N ASN A 3 -26.07 57.12 -30.35
CA ASN A 3 -26.48 55.86 -29.69
C ASN A 3 -25.32 54.89 -29.37
N SER A 4 -24.14 55.09 -29.97
CA SER A 4 -22.96 54.22 -29.80
C SER A 4 -22.24 54.44 -28.45
N ARG A 5 -22.19 55.69 -27.95
CA ARG A 5 -21.44 56.03 -26.71
C ARG A 5 -22.06 55.51 -25.41
N ARG A 6 -23.39 55.34 -25.34
CA ARG A 6 -24.08 54.87 -24.12
C ARG A 6 -23.92 53.36 -23.86
N ARG A 7 -23.78 52.54 -24.90
CA ARG A 7 -23.57 51.09 -24.76
C ARG A 7 -22.22 50.76 -24.10
N SER A 8 -21.19 51.55 -24.39
CA SER A 8 -19.83 51.29 -23.90
C SER A 8 -19.66 51.51 -22.38
N ALA A 9 -20.43 52.41 -21.78
CA ALA A 9 -20.37 52.70 -20.34
C ALA A 9 -20.97 51.57 -19.48
N ARG A 10 -22.10 50.97 -19.90
CA ARG A 10 -22.73 49.85 -19.20
C ARG A 10 -21.87 48.58 -19.23
N ILE A 11 -21.17 48.34 -20.34
CA ILE A 11 -20.31 47.16 -20.53
C ILE A 11 -19.10 47.21 -19.56
N ARG A 12 -18.55 48.40 -19.27
CA ARG A 12 -17.42 48.55 -18.33
C ARG A 12 -17.81 48.27 -16.88
N ILE A 13 -19.00 48.69 -16.45
CA ILE A 13 -19.49 48.46 -15.08
C ILE A 13 -19.84 46.98 -14.88
N LEU A 14 -20.46 46.36 -15.90
CA LEU A 14 -20.83 44.95 -15.84
C LEU A 14 -19.61 44.01 -15.80
N ARG A 15 -18.53 44.31 -16.56
CA ARG A 15 -17.26 43.55 -16.49
C ARG A 15 -16.61 43.60 -15.11
N ARG A 16 -16.65 44.75 -14.41
CA ARG A 16 -16.05 44.90 -13.08
C ARG A 16 -16.77 44.05 -12.02
N ARG A 17 -18.10 43.96 -12.07
CA ARG A 17 -18.87 43.07 -11.19
C ARG A 17 -18.65 41.58 -11.50
N LEU A 18 -18.57 41.21 -12.79
CA LEU A 18 -18.30 39.83 -13.20
C LEU A 18 -16.90 39.35 -12.75
N HIS A 19 -15.87 40.20 -12.80
CA HIS A 19 -14.55 39.84 -12.27
C HIS A 19 -14.52 39.73 -10.75
N ALA A 20 -15.22 40.60 -10.02
CA ALA A 20 -15.27 40.52 -8.55
C ALA A 20 -15.93 39.21 -8.06
N ILE A 21 -17.04 38.79 -8.68
CA ILE A 21 -17.72 37.53 -8.37
C ILE A 21 -16.83 36.33 -8.70
N ASN A 22 -16.10 36.38 -9.82
CA ASN A 22 -15.20 35.30 -10.23
C ASN A 22 -14.01 35.14 -9.27
N ILE A 23 -13.46 36.25 -8.74
CA ILE A 23 -12.31 36.24 -7.82
C ILE A 23 -12.70 35.70 -6.44
N GLU A 24 -13.89 36.01 -5.94
CA GLU A 24 -14.37 35.51 -4.65
C GLU A 24 -14.67 34.01 -4.70
N PHE A 25 -15.22 33.54 -5.83
CA PHE A 25 -15.39 32.12 -6.12
C PHE A 25 -14.05 31.38 -6.23
N LEU A 26 -13.04 31.97 -6.90
CA LEU A 26 -11.68 31.42 -6.96
C LEU A 26 -11.02 31.35 -5.57
N ARG A 27 -11.22 32.35 -4.70
CA ARG A 27 -10.67 32.33 -3.33
C ARG A 27 -11.28 31.23 -2.47
N LEU A 28 -12.59 30.99 -2.58
CA LEU A 28 -13.26 29.88 -1.90
C LEU A 28 -12.79 28.52 -2.44
N PHE A 29 -12.64 28.38 -3.75
CA PHE A 29 -12.09 27.17 -4.36
C PHE A 29 -10.65 26.89 -3.90
N ILE A 30 -9.77 27.89 -3.90
CA ILE A 30 -8.38 27.74 -3.46
C ILE A 30 -8.28 27.36 -1.97
N LYS A 31 -9.23 27.81 -1.14
CA LYS A 31 -9.27 27.47 0.29
C LYS A 31 -9.71 26.02 0.56
N VAL A 32 -10.43 25.41 -0.38
CA VAL A 32 -10.87 24.00 -0.32
C VAL A 32 -9.82 23.06 -0.94
N ILE A 33 -8.90 23.55 -1.77
CA ILE A 33 -7.80 22.75 -2.30
C ILE A 33 -6.82 22.44 -1.16
N PRO A 34 -6.69 21.17 -0.74
CA PRO A 34 -5.77 20.80 0.33
C PRO A 34 -4.34 21.11 -0.11
N SER A 35 -3.58 21.71 0.80
CA SER A 35 -2.17 22.01 0.62
C SER A 35 -1.37 20.72 0.37
N GLU A 36 -0.23 20.80 -0.30
CA GLU A 36 0.62 19.62 -0.57
C GLU A 36 0.93 18.85 0.71
N ASN A 37 1.22 19.56 1.81
CA ASN A 37 1.46 18.97 3.13
C ASN A 37 0.25 18.19 3.65
N GLN A 38 -0.97 18.69 3.48
CA GLN A 38 -2.19 17.98 3.88
C GLN A 38 -2.43 16.72 3.04
N ARG A 39 -2.09 16.77 1.74
CA ARG A 39 -2.21 15.59 0.85
C ARG A 39 -1.21 14.50 1.23
N VAL A 40 0.06 14.88 1.44
CA VAL A 40 1.10 13.94 1.87
C VAL A 40 0.80 13.38 3.25
N PHE A 41 0.31 14.20 4.18
CA PHE A 41 -0.10 13.74 5.50
C PHE A 41 -1.24 12.71 5.43
N GLY A 42 -2.28 12.99 4.64
CA GLY A 42 -3.37 12.05 4.40
C GLY A 42 -2.88 10.74 3.78
N LEU A 43 -1.99 10.81 2.79
CA LEU A 43 -1.38 9.64 2.17
C LEU A 43 -0.60 8.78 3.17
N THR A 44 0.21 9.41 4.04
CA THR A 44 0.98 8.71 5.07
C THR A 44 0.08 7.98 6.07
N ILE A 45 -1.05 8.59 6.47
CA ILE A 45 -2.04 7.92 7.33
C ILE A 45 -2.59 6.67 6.63
N VAL A 46 -3.02 6.81 5.37
CA VAL A 46 -3.56 5.68 4.59
C VAL A 46 -2.54 4.56 4.45
N ILE A 47 -1.29 4.89 4.11
CA ILE A 47 -0.20 3.91 4.02
C ILE A 47 0.03 3.23 5.38
N GLY A 48 0.08 4.00 6.47
CA GLY A 48 0.27 3.46 7.82
C GLY A 48 -0.82 2.46 8.22
N VAL A 49 -2.10 2.79 7.93
CA VAL A 49 -3.23 1.88 8.19
C VAL A 49 -3.11 0.61 7.36
N ILE A 50 -2.81 0.71 6.06
CA ILE A 50 -2.65 -0.45 5.19
C ILE A 50 -1.49 -1.33 5.66
N CYS A 51 -0.35 -0.75 6.01
CA CYS A 51 0.80 -1.49 6.54
C CYS A 51 0.49 -2.19 7.86
N GLY A 52 -0.22 -1.51 8.78
CA GLY A 52 -0.66 -2.11 10.04
C GLY A 52 -1.60 -3.29 9.84
N LEU A 53 -2.61 -3.14 8.96
CA LEU A 53 -3.53 -4.22 8.61
C LEU A 53 -2.80 -5.40 7.95
N ALA A 54 -1.84 -5.13 7.06
CA ALA A 54 -1.02 -6.16 6.45
C ALA A 54 -0.18 -6.92 7.48
N ALA A 55 0.37 -6.24 8.49
CA ALA A 55 1.12 -6.88 9.57
C ALA A 55 0.22 -7.78 10.45
N VAL A 56 -0.98 -7.32 10.78
CA VAL A 56 -1.98 -8.14 11.50
C VAL A 56 -2.39 -9.36 10.69
N ALA A 57 -2.67 -9.17 9.39
CA ALA A 57 -3.00 -10.27 8.49
C ALA A 57 -1.85 -11.28 8.38
N PHE A 58 -0.60 -10.82 8.33
CA PHE A 58 0.59 -11.67 8.31
C PHE A 58 0.70 -12.50 9.59
N HIS A 59 0.48 -11.86 10.76
CA HIS A 59 0.49 -12.57 12.03
C HIS A 59 -0.60 -13.64 12.10
N LEU A 60 -1.82 -13.32 11.65
CA LEU A 60 -2.92 -14.29 11.58
C LEU A 60 -2.63 -15.44 10.62
N ALA A 61 -1.97 -15.18 9.48
CA ALA A 61 -1.56 -16.22 8.54
C ALA A 61 -0.56 -17.20 9.18
N ILE A 62 0.45 -16.69 9.90
CA ILE A 62 1.40 -17.54 10.63
C ILE A 62 0.66 -18.41 11.66
N ARG A 63 -0.20 -17.81 12.48
CA ARG A 63 -0.99 -18.54 13.48
C ARG A 63 -1.88 -19.60 12.84
N PHE A 64 -2.49 -19.28 11.71
CA PHE A 64 -3.31 -20.22 10.97
C PHE A 64 -2.48 -21.42 10.48
N THR A 65 -1.29 -21.19 9.90
CA THR A 65 -0.40 -22.28 9.48
C THR A 65 0.07 -23.11 10.67
N GLU A 66 0.52 -22.46 11.75
CA GLU A 66 0.98 -23.11 12.98
C GLU A 66 -0.11 -24.05 13.54
N GLN A 67 -1.34 -23.55 13.70
CA GLN A 67 -2.46 -24.33 14.23
C GLN A 67 -2.87 -25.50 13.32
N ASN A 68 -2.77 -25.33 12.01
CA ASN A 68 -3.20 -26.37 11.07
C ASN A 68 -2.11 -27.40 10.78
N LEU A 69 -0.84 -27.05 10.89
CA LEU A 69 0.28 -27.93 10.56
C LEU A 69 1.00 -28.39 11.83
N ILE A 70 1.57 -27.46 12.60
CA ILE A 70 2.44 -27.77 13.74
C ILE A 70 1.63 -28.33 14.90
N ASP A 71 0.56 -27.65 15.33
CA ASP A 71 -0.24 -28.11 16.46
C ASP A 71 -0.89 -29.48 16.19
N ARG A 72 -1.31 -29.73 14.94
CA ARG A 72 -1.85 -31.05 14.54
C ARG A 72 -0.77 -32.14 14.53
N ALA A 73 0.45 -31.80 14.13
CA ALA A 73 1.58 -32.71 14.15
C ALA A 73 1.96 -33.10 15.59
N VAL A 74 2.03 -32.12 16.49
CA VAL A 74 2.41 -32.31 17.90
C VAL A 74 1.33 -33.08 18.67
N ASN A 75 0.04 -32.78 18.43
CA ASN A 75 -1.07 -33.41 19.14
C ASN A 75 -1.52 -34.76 18.53
N SER A 76 -0.76 -35.32 17.59
CA SER A 76 -1.12 -36.60 16.96
C SER A 76 -1.00 -37.78 17.95
N PRO A 77 -2.01 -38.67 18.02
CA PRO A 77 -2.01 -39.77 18.96
C PRO A 77 -0.94 -40.84 18.64
N GLY A 78 -0.47 -41.53 19.68
CA GLY A 78 0.50 -42.62 19.56
C GLY A 78 1.94 -42.13 19.42
N TYR A 79 2.74 -42.78 18.56
CA TYR A 79 4.15 -42.41 18.30
C TYR A 79 4.33 -41.52 17.06
N SER A 80 3.24 -41.24 16.33
CA SER A 80 3.29 -40.47 15.07
C SER A 80 3.72 -39.02 15.26
N TRP A 81 3.47 -38.42 16.43
CA TRP A 81 3.86 -37.04 16.73
C TRP A 81 5.37 -36.80 16.59
N ILE A 82 6.21 -37.79 16.92
CA ILE A 82 7.68 -37.69 16.82
C ILE A 82 8.09 -37.43 15.37
N TRP A 83 7.55 -38.23 14.45
CA TRP A 83 7.88 -38.12 13.03
C TRP A 83 7.22 -36.91 12.39
N LEU A 84 5.96 -36.61 12.72
CA LEU A 84 5.24 -35.48 12.15
C LEU A 84 5.84 -34.13 12.57
N THR A 85 6.30 -34.00 13.81
CA THR A 85 6.94 -32.76 14.30
C THR A 85 8.23 -32.44 13.55
N ILE A 86 8.90 -33.45 12.96
CA ILE A 86 10.08 -33.27 12.13
C ILE A 86 9.70 -33.10 10.66
N LEU A 87 8.86 -34.00 10.13
CA LEU A 87 8.52 -34.04 8.71
C LEU A 87 7.73 -32.81 8.26
N VAL A 88 6.86 -32.26 9.10
CA VAL A 88 6.03 -31.11 8.73
C VAL A 88 6.86 -29.85 8.49
N PRO A 89 7.76 -29.41 9.41
CA PRO A 89 8.67 -28.30 9.13
C PRO A 89 9.63 -28.55 7.97
N VAL A 90 10.10 -29.81 7.81
CA VAL A 90 10.98 -30.17 6.68
C VAL A 90 10.24 -30.01 5.34
N ALA A 91 9.00 -30.50 5.25
CA ALA A 91 8.17 -30.32 4.07
C ALA A 91 7.87 -28.83 3.80
N GLY A 92 7.54 -28.06 4.84
CA GLY A 92 7.35 -26.61 4.74
C GLY A 92 8.58 -25.91 4.19
N GLY A 93 9.76 -26.19 4.74
CA GLY A 93 11.04 -25.65 4.27
C GLY A 93 11.36 -26.02 2.81
N LEU A 94 11.11 -27.27 2.41
CA LEU A 94 11.29 -27.71 1.03
C LEU A 94 10.34 -26.99 0.05
N ILE A 95 9.07 -26.84 0.42
CA ILE A 95 8.08 -26.10 -0.37
C ILE A 95 8.50 -24.63 -0.49
N CYS A 96 8.87 -23.99 0.62
CA CYS A 96 9.36 -22.62 0.62
C CYS A 96 10.61 -22.46 -0.27
N GLY A 97 11.57 -23.38 -0.16
CA GLY A 97 12.77 -23.40 -1.01
C GLY A 97 12.44 -23.54 -2.49
N TRP A 98 11.50 -24.43 -2.85
CA TRP A 98 11.06 -24.63 -4.22
C TRP A 98 10.32 -23.40 -4.78
N LEU A 99 9.42 -22.79 -3.99
CA LEU A 99 8.69 -21.58 -4.36
C LEU A 99 9.63 -20.38 -4.58
N LEU A 100 10.62 -20.21 -3.70
CA LEU A 100 11.64 -19.18 -3.82
C LEU A 100 12.59 -19.43 -4.98
N THR A 101 12.77 -20.68 -5.43
CA THR A 101 13.65 -20.99 -6.56
C THR A 101 12.97 -20.82 -7.90
N ASN A 102 11.73 -21.26 -8.02
CA ASN A 102 11.05 -21.39 -9.32
C ASN A 102 9.96 -20.33 -9.55
N ILE A 103 9.26 -19.87 -8.51
CA ILE A 103 8.12 -18.97 -8.67
C ILE A 103 8.50 -17.52 -8.38
N VAL A 104 8.96 -17.20 -7.17
CA VAL A 104 9.22 -15.81 -6.74
C VAL A 104 10.65 -15.66 -6.20
N PRO A 105 11.68 -15.63 -7.07
CA PRO A 105 13.08 -15.52 -6.64
C PRO A 105 13.40 -14.22 -5.93
N ASP A 106 12.74 -13.13 -6.30
CA ASP A 106 12.93 -11.82 -5.67
C ASP A 106 12.40 -11.75 -4.23
N ALA A 107 11.63 -12.76 -3.78
CA ALA A 107 11.09 -12.82 -2.43
C ALA A 107 12.11 -13.33 -1.40
N ARG A 108 13.32 -13.73 -1.81
CA ARG A 108 14.36 -14.21 -0.89
C ARG A 108 14.88 -13.12 0.05
N GLY A 109 15.48 -13.53 1.17
CA GLY A 109 16.15 -12.64 2.10
C GLY A 109 15.22 -11.69 2.87
N SER A 110 15.83 -10.72 3.55
CA SER A 110 15.15 -9.83 4.51
C SER A 110 14.14 -8.87 3.87
N GLY A 111 14.35 -8.42 2.63
CA GLY A 111 13.55 -7.35 2.03
C GLY A 111 14.02 -5.94 2.41
N ILE A 112 14.69 -5.75 3.57
CA ILE A 112 15.19 -4.44 4.00
C ILE A 112 16.25 -3.89 3.03
N PRO A 113 17.28 -4.65 2.60
CA PRO A 113 18.22 -4.18 1.57
C PRO A 113 17.53 -3.84 0.25
N GLU A 114 16.56 -4.65 -0.18
CA GLU A 114 15.85 -4.51 -1.45
C GLU A 114 14.99 -3.25 -1.47
N VAL A 115 14.29 -2.94 -0.38
CA VAL A 115 13.52 -1.70 -0.23
C VAL A 115 14.44 -0.48 -0.20
N LYS A 116 15.58 -0.57 0.51
CA LYS A 116 16.59 0.51 0.50
C LYS A 116 17.12 0.78 -0.90
N VAL A 117 17.44 -0.26 -1.66
CA VAL A 117 17.89 -0.15 -3.06
C VAL A 117 16.78 0.40 -3.95
N ALA A 118 15.54 -0.07 -3.76
CA ALA A 118 14.39 0.41 -4.54
C ALA A 118 14.18 1.90 -4.33
N TYR A 119 14.24 2.37 -3.08
CA TYR A 119 14.14 3.78 -2.72
C TYR A 119 15.30 4.61 -3.26
N ALA A 120 16.55 4.17 -3.05
CA ALA A 120 17.75 4.96 -3.36
C ALA A 120 18.03 5.10 -4.87
N ILE A 121 17.86 4.02 -5.65
CA ILE A 121 18.31 3.98 -7.04
C ILE A 121 17.26 3.50 -8.05
N LYS A 122 16.10 2.96 -7.62
CA LYS A 122 15.02 2.49 -8.52
C LYS A 122 13.76 3.36 -8.48
N GLY A 123 13.84 4.57 -7.92
CA GLY A 123 12.72 5.50 -7.84
C GLY A 123 11.52 4.97 -7.04
N GLY A 124 11.77 4.14 -6.03
CA GLY A 124 10.74 3.56 -5.16
C GLY A 124 9.94 2.41 -5.79
N LYS A 125 10.31 1.92 -6.98
CA LYS A 125 9.56 0.87 -7.67
C LYS A 125 9.96 -0.52 -7.17
N MET A 126 8.98 -1.27 -6.65
CA MET A 126 9.12 -2.67 -6.29
C MET A 126 7.90 -3.47 -6.77
N PRO A 127 8.09 -4.64 -7.41
CA PRO A 127 6.97 -5.43 -7.90
C PRO A 127 6.12 -5.97 -6.75
N LEU A 128 4.80 -5.75 -6.83
CA LEU A 128 3.83 -6.22 -5.82
C LEU A 128 3.84 -7.75 -5.66
N ARG A 129 4.11 -8.48 -6.76
CA ARG A 129 4.30 -9.93 -6.77
C ARG A 129 5.34 -10.40 -5.73
N THR A 130 6.41 -9.63 -5.53
CA THR A 130 7.46 -9.94 -4.57
C THR A 130 6.99 -9.77 -3.14
N ALA A 131 6.23 -8.71 -2.85
CA ALA A 131 5.65 -8.49 -1.52
C ALA A 131 4.64 -9.59 -1.16
N ILE A 132 3.75 -9.94 -2.10
CA ILE A 132 2.78 -11.03 -1.93
C ILE A 132 3.51 -12.38 -1.74
N GLY A 133 4.53 -12.66 -2.56
CA GLY A 133 5.34 -13.87 -2.44
C GLY A 133 6.02 -13.98 -1.07
N LYS A 134 6.64 -12.89 -0.58
CA LYS A 134 7.24 -12.84 0.76
C LYS A 134 6.22 -13.13 1.85
N PHE A 135 5.02 -12.53 1.75
CA PHE A 135 3.96 -12.74 2.74
C PHE A 135 3.59 -14.22 2.88
N PHE A 136 3.26 -14.91 1.77
CA PHE A 136 2.80 -16.30 1.86
C PHE A 136 3.93 -17.28 2.17
N ILE A 137 5.11 -17.08 1.59
CA ILE A 137 6.25 -17.99 1.81
C ILE A 137 6.78 -17.87 3.24
N SER A 138 6.78 -16.68 3.83
CA SER A 138 7.22 -16.51 5.22
C SER A 138 6.18 -16.92 6.27
N ALA A 139 4.90 -17.03 5.88
CA ALA A 139 3.83 -17.49 6.75
C ALA A 139 3.63 -19.02 6.71
N LEU A 140 4.26 -19.71 5.76
CA LEU A 140 4.26 -21.17 5.62
C LEU A 140 5.39 -21.80 6.45
#